data_AF-A0AAV4F178-F1
#
_entry.id   AF-A0AAV4F178-F1
#
_cell.length_a   1.000
_cell.length_b   1.000
_cell.length_c   1.000
_cell.angle_alpha   90.00
_cell.angle_beta   90.00
_cell.angle_gamma   90.00
#
_symmetry.space_group_name_H-M   'P 1'
#
loop_
_entity.id
_entity.type
_entity.pdbx_description
1 polymer ?
#
loop_
_entity_poly.entity_id
_entity_poly.type
_entity_poly.pdbx_seq_one_letter_code
_entity_poly.pdbx_strand_id
1 'polypeptide(L)'
;MRRLSLIKRLASTSWGSDMDTLRSLYLGYVRSVLDYNLCLQASSSKTVQSEIDKVQNHALRFICGGMRSTPTAACEIHARIEPLGLRREKATLEMYERAQRMNPQHQAKLLVENWKKKEYNTQPSCITSPHPKKSATSQMTENLIAECQKYYPKRDEVPRSNNPPKEPGYKQKDRLS
;
A
#
# COMPACT_ATOMS: atom_id res chain seq x y z
N MET A 1 -6.59 11.35 -16.05
CA MET A 1 -5.23 11.50 -16.62
C MET A 1 -5.19 10.96 -18.06
N ARG A 2 -5.01 11.82 -19.07
CA ARG A 2 -4.90 11.38 -20.49
C ARG A 2 -3.66 10.51 -20.75
N ARG A 3 -2.57 10.73 -19.98
CA ARG A 3 -1.29 10.02 -20.14
C ARG A 3 -1.39 8.53 -19.86
N LEU A 4 -2.07 8.17 -18.77
CA LEU A 4 -2.30 6.78 -18.40
C LEU A 4 -3.16 6.03 -19.45
N SER A 5 -4.11 6.73 -20.08
CA SER A 5 -4.94 6.16 -21.14
C SER A 5 -4.15 5.77 -22.40
N LEU A 6 -2.98 6.36 -22.64
CA LEU A 6 -2.10 5.94 -23.73
C LEU A 6 -1.46 4.59 -23.42
N ILE A 7 -0.88 4.42 -22.23
CA ILE A 7 -0.30 3.15 -21.76
C ILE A 7 -1.37 2.05 -21.81
N LYS A 8 -2.58 2.34 -21.33
CA LYS A 8 -3.71 1.39 -21.40
C LYS A 8 -3.98 0.92 -22.83
N ARG A 9 -4.03 1.84 -23.80
CA ARG A 9 -4.33 1.50 -25.20
C ARG A 9 -3.26 0.60 -25.80
N LEU A 10 -1.99 0.91 -25.55
CA LEU A 10 -0.85 0.11 -26.01
C LEU A 10 -0.76 -1.25 -25.33
N ALA A 11 -1.16 -1.35 -24.06
CA ALA A 11 -1.22 -2.62 -23.36
C ALA A 11 -2.38 -3.52 -23.85
N SER A 12 -3.44 -2.94 -24.44
CA SER A 12 -4.63 -3.67 -24.89
C SER A 12 -4.62 -4.07 -26.36
N THR A 13 -3.55 -3.82 -27.11
CA THR A 13 -3.46 -4.21 -28.53
C THR A 13 -3.24 -5.71 -28.69
N SER A 14 -3.85 -6.33 -29.72
CA SER A 14 -3.86 -7.79 -29.86
C SER A 14 -2.49 -8.41 -30.13
N TRP A 15 -1.51 -7.62 -30.58
CA TRP A 15 -0.14 -8.06 -30.81
C TRP A 15 0.79 -7.83 -29.62
N GLY A 16 0.28 -7.21 -28.54
CA GLY A 16 0.99 -6.98 -27.28
C GLY A 16 2.16 -6.00 -27.42
N SER A 17 2.15 -4.90 -26.65
CA SER A 17 3.39 -4.14 -26.43
C SER A 17 4.19 -4.85 -25.35
N ASP A 18 5.48 -5.08 -25.59
CA ASP A 18 6.36 -5.75 -24.64
C ASP A 18 6.39 -5.01 -23.28
N MET A 19 6.53 -5.76 -22.18
CA MET A 19 6.54 -5.20 -20.83
C MET A 19 7.61 -4.11 -20.69
N ASP A 20 8.81 -4.32 -21.22
CA ASP A 20 9.92 -3.36 -21.13
C ASP A 20 9.63 -2.08 -21.93
N THR A 21 8.92 -2.19 -23.05
CA THR A 21 8.47 -1.02 -23.83
C THR A 21 7.43 -0.21 -23.08
N LEU A 22 6.42 -0.87 -22.48
CA LEU A 22 5.40 -0.21 -21.67
C LEU A 22 6.00 0.42 -20.40
N ARG A 23 6.95 -0.27 -19.76
CA ARG A 23 7.72 0.24 -18.63
C ARG A 23 8.50 1.49 -19.02
N SER A 24 9.24 1.45 -20.12
CA SER A 24 10.03 2.59 -20.60
C SER A 24 9.14 3.78 -20.92
N LEU A 25 7.99 3.55 -21.57
CA LEU A 25 7.01 4.60 -21.84
C LEU A 25 6.43 5.18 -20.54
N TYR A 26 6.10 4.34 -19.56
CA TYR A 26 5.65 4.80 -18.25
C TYR A 26 6.70 5.70 -17.59
N LEU A 27 7.96 5.26 -17.56
CA LEU A 27 9.07 6.00 -16.96
C LEU A 27 9.28 7.36 -17.65
N GLY A 28 9.28 7.40 -18.98
CA GLY A 28 9.51 8.62 -19.75
C GLY A 28 8.32 9.60 -19.73
N TYR A 29 7.08 9.11 -19.74
CA TYR A 29 5.91 9.97 -19.99
C TYR A 29 5.04 10.25 -18.77
N VAL A 30 4.78 9.25 -17.93
CA VAL A 30 3.93 9.41 -16.75
C VAL A 30 4.80 9.70 -15.53
N ARG A 31 5.80 8.85 -15.29
CA ARG A 31 6.66 8.91 -14.11
C ARG A 31 7.50 10.18 -14.07
N SER A 32 7.99 10.68 -15.21
CA SER A 32 8.70 11.97 -15.28
C SER A 32 7.92 13.14 -14.68
N VAL A 33 6.60 13.20 -14.90
CA VAL A 33 5.74 14.22 -14.29
C VAL A 33 5.48 13.96 -12.82
N LEU A 34 5.33 12.70 -12.41
CA LEU A 34 5.20 12.37 -11.00
C LEU A 34 6.46 12.75 -10.22
N ASP A 35 7.63 12.45 -10.80
CA ASP A 35 8.94 12.68 -10.19
C ASP A 35 9.26 14.19 -10.07
N TYR A 36 8.93 15.00 -11.09
CA TYR A 36 9.08 16.45 -11.01
C TYR A 36 8.34 17.07 -9.81
N ASN A 37 7.20 16.47 -9.43
CA ASN A 37 6.35 16.98 -8.36
C ASN A 37 6.67 16.39 -6.98
N LEU A 38 7.69 15.54 -6.80
CA LEU A 38 7.93 14.83 -5.54
C LEU A 38 8.10 15.77 -4.34
N CYS A 39 8.81 16.89 -4.52
CA CYS A 39 8.93 17.95 -3.51
C CYS A 39 7.57 18.43 -2.98
N LEU A 40 6.61 18.66 -3.88
CA LEU A 40 5.29 19.17 -3.52
C LEU A 40 4.43 18.07 -2.91
N GLN A 41 4.57 16.84 -3.40
CA GLN A 41 3.85 15.70 -2.87
C GLN A 41 4.23 15.39 -1.42
N ALA A 42 5.49 15.60 -1.03
CA ALA A 42 5.95 15.39 0.34
C ALA A 42 5.19 16.24 1.37
N SER A 43 4.79 17.46 0.98
CA SER A 43 4.00 18.38 1.82
C SER A 43 2.48 18.16 1.71
N SER A 44 2.04 17.35 0.74
CA SER A 44 0.61 17.13 0.47
C SER A 44 -0.05 16.21 1.50
N SER A 45 -1.38 16.28 1.63
CA SER A 45 -2.14 15.40 2.53
C SER A 45 -2.04 13.92 2.12
N LYS A 46 -2.24 13.01 3.08
CA LYS A 46 -2.26 11.56 2.83
C LYS A 46 -3.28 11.14 1.76
N THR A 47 -4.42 11.83 1.69
CA THR A 47 -5.45 11.57 0.69
C THR A 47 -4.95 11.87 -0.72
N VAL A 48 -4.32 13.03 -0.91
CA VAL A 48 -3.72 13.42 -2.19
C VAL A 48 -2.59 12.47 -2.56
N GLN A 49 -1.71 12.13 -1.62
CA GLN A 49 -0.64 11.15 -1.84
C GLN A 49 -1.20 9.81 -2.32
N SER A 50 -2.25 9.30 -1.68
CA SER A 50 -2.93 8.07 -2.09
C SER A 50 -3.51 8.15 -3.52
N GLU A 51 -4.11 9.28 -3.91
CA GLU A 51 -4.61 9.44 -5.28
C GLU A 51 -3.49 9.41 -6.33
N ILE A 52 -2.32 9.97 -6.00
CA ILE A 52 -1.14 9.92 -6.87
C ILE A 52 -0.60 8.49 -6.96
N ASP A 53 -0.51 7.79 -5.82
CA ASP A 53 -0.04 6.40 -5.77
C ASP A 53 -0.98 5.47 -6.58
N LYS A 54 -2.30 5.73 -6.58
CA LYS A 54 -3.26 5.01 -7.43
C LYS A 54 -2.93 5.13 -8.92
N VAL A 55 -2.41 6.25 -9.39
CA VAL A 55 -2.02 6.41 -10.81
C VAL A 55 -0.89 5.45 -11.17
N GLN A 56 0.13 5.34 -10.31
CA GLN A 56 1.20 4.36 -10.48
C GLN A 56 0.64 2.93 -10.44
N ASN A 57 -0.22 2.62 -9.47
CA ASN A 57 -0.79 1.28 -9.31
C ASN A 57 -1.56 0.84 -10.56
N HIS A 58 -2.34 1.74 -11.17
CA HIS A 58 -3.03 1.44 -12.43
C HIS A 58 -2.05 1.23 -13.59
N ALA A 59 -1.01 2.05 -13.69
CA ALA A 59 0.01 1.89 -14.72
C ALA A 59 0.72 0.53 -14.61
N LEU A 60 1.06 0.12 -13.39
CA LEU A 60 1.69 -1.17 -13.12
C LEU A 60 0.83 -2.36 -13.56
N ARG A 61 -0.50 -2.29 -13.41
CA ARG A 61 -1.38 -3.35 -13.93
C ARG A 61 -1.37 -3.43 -15.45
N PHE A 62 -1.29 -2.29 -16.15
CA PHE A 62 -1.15 -2.29 -17.61
C PHE A 62 0.21 -2.84 -18.05
N ILE A 63 1.29 -2.48 -17.36
CA ILE A 63 2.65 -2.95 -17.68
C ILE A 63 2.78 -4.45 -17.43
N CYS A 64 2.34 -4.94 -16.26
CA CYS A 64 2.42 -6.36 -15.93
C CYS A 64 1.37 -7.24 -16.62
N GLY A 65 0.38 -6.64 -17.29
CA GLY A 65 -0.81 -7.38 -17.76
C GLY A 65 -1.60 -8.06 -16.63
N GLY A 66 -1.43 -7.60 -15.39
CA GLY A 66 -1.96 -8.26 -14.19
C GLY A 66 -3.44 -7.95 -13.95
N MET A 67 -4.12 -8.86 -13.25
CA MET A 67 -5.50 -8.65 -12.81
C MET A 67 -5.62 -7.45 -11.86
N ARG A 68 -6.81 -6.87 -11.77
CA ARG A 68 -7.10 -5.77 -10.81
C ARG A 68 -6.86 -6.20 -9.35
N SER A 69 -7.02 -7.49 -9.05
CA SER A 69 -6.83 -8.10 -7.74
C SER A 69 -5.38 -8.42 -7.38
N THR A 70 -4.45 -8.36 -8.35
CA THR A 70 -3.02 -8.61 -8.08
C THR A 70 -2.53 -7.61 -7.03
N PRO A 71 -1.67 -7.99 -6.06
CA PRO A 71 -1.12 -7.04 -5.09
C PRO A 71 -0.16 -6.03 -5.77
N THR A 72 -0.15 -4.77 -5.32
CA THR A 72 0.71 -3.71 -5.92
C THR A 72 2.19 -4.04 -5.80
N ALA A 73 2.64 -4.45 -4.61
CA ALA A 73 4.04 -4.79 -4.35
C ALA A 73 4.57 -5.86 -5.32
N ALA A 74 3.75 -6.88 -5.65
CA ALA A 74 4.15 -7.89 -6.62
C ALA A 74 4.36 -7.30 -8.03
N CYS A 75 3.51 -6.37 -8.47
CA CYS A 75 3.71 -5.70 -9.75
C CYS A 75 4.90 -4.73 -9.75
N GLU A 76 5.19 -4.06 -8.63
CA GLU A 76 6.38 -3.21 -8.49
C GLU A 76 7.66 -4.04 -8.66
N ILE A 77 7.73 -5.19 -8.00
CA ILE A 77 8.84 -6.14 -8.12
C ILE A 77 8.94 -6.68 -9.56
N HIS A 78 7.83 -7.15 -10.13
CA HIS A 78 7.81 -7.73 -11.47
C HIS A 78 8.21 -6.72 -12.56
N ALA A 79 7.66 -5.50 -12.50
CA ALA A 79 7.96 -4.44 -13.45
C ALA A 79 9.27 -3.69 -13.14
N ARG A 80 9.99 -4.04 -12.06
CA ARG A 80 11.22 -3.36 -11.63
C ARG A 80 11.03 -1.84 -11.51
N ILE A 81 9.94 -1.44 -10.86
CA ILE A 81 9.56 -0.05 -10.64
C ILE A 81 9.53 0.21 -9.14
N GLU A 82 10.20 1.27 -8.72
CA GLU A 82 10.23 1.68 -7.32
C GLU A 82 8.87 2.25 -6.87
N PRO A 83 8.41 1.90 -5.64
CA PRO A 83 7.24 2.52 -5.02
C PRO A 83 7.36 4.03 -4.91
N LEU A 84 6.26 4.75 -5.17
CA LEU A 84 6.29 6.22 -5.17
C LEU A 84 6.54 6.82 -3.78
N GLY A 85 6.09 6.13 -2.72
CA GLY A 85 6.34 6.53 -1.33
C GLY A 85 7.83 6.60 -0.99
N LEU A 86 8.60 5.56 -1.36
CA LEU A 86 10.05 5.52 -1.13
C LEU A 86 10.77 6.65 -1.87
N ARG A 87 10.32 6.97 -3.09
CA ARG A 87 10.88 8.09 -3.86
C ARG A 87 10.60 9.44 -3.26
N ARG A 88 9.39 9.63 -2.73
CA ARG A 88 8.99 10.87 -2.06
C ARG A 88 9.85 11.08 -0.81
N GLU A 89 10.08 10.03 -0.04
CA GLU A 89 10.98 10.05 1.11
C GLU A 89 12.42 10.40 0.69
N LYS A 90 12.97 9.69 -0.30
CA LYS A 90 14.31 9.96 -0.84
C LYS A 90 14.45 11.41 -1.31
N ALA A 91 13.51 11.91 -2.12
CA ALA A 91 13.53 13.29 -2.60
C ALA A 91 13.46 14.31 -1.45
N THR A 92 12.70 14.01 -0.39
CA THR A 92 12.60 14.87 0.79
C THR A 92 13.94 14.95 1.52
N LEU A 93 14.64 13.81 1.68
CA LEU A 93 15.96 13.75 2.29
C LEU A 93 17.01 14.50 1.47
N GLU A 94 17.02 14.32 0.15
CA GLU A 94 17.91 15.04 -0.77
C GLU A 94 17.70 16.57 -0.68
N MET A 95 16.43 17.00 -0.60
CA MET A 95 16.12 18.41 -0.42
C MET A 95 16.56 18.97 0.93
N TYR A 96 16.37 18.21 2.00
CA TYR A 96 16.83 18.57 3.34
C TYR A 96 18.35 18.74 3.36
N GLU A 97 19.09 17.77 2.82
CA GLU A 97 20.55 17.83 2.75
C GLU A 97 21.02 19.04 1.94
N ARG A 98 20.41 19.27 0.77
CA ARG A 98 20.69 20.43 -0.06
C ARG A 98 20.47 21.73 0.72
N ALA A 99 19.43 21.82 1.54
CA ALA A 99 19.18 22.98 2.39
C ALA A 99 20.27 23.19 3.44
N GLN A 100 20.76 22.13 4.07
CA GLN A 100 21.80 22.23 5.11
C GLN A 100 23.15 22.71 4.57
N ARG A 101 23.49 22.33 3.33
CA ARG A 101 24.72 22.74 2.65
C ARG A 101 24.72 24.22 2.20
N MET A 102 23.56 24.89 2.20
CA MET A 102 23.48 26.30 1.80
C MET A 102 24.04 27.25 2.86
N ASN A 103 24.35 28.48 2.42
CA ASN A 103 24.81 29.54 3.31
C ASN A 103 23.82 29.76 4.46
N PRO A 104 24.29 30.04 5.70
CA PRO A 104 23.40 30.26 6.85
C PRO A 104 22.36 31.37 6.65
N GLN A 105 22.65 32.41 5.85
CA GLN A 105 21.68 33.46 5.57
C GLN A 105 20.61 33.08 4.53
N HIS A 106 20.74 31.93 3.87
CA HIS A 106 19.81 31.52 2.83
C HIS A 106 18.47 31.08 3.43
N GLN A 107 17.37 31.62 2.91
CA GLN A 107 16.01 31.39 3.44
C GLN A 107 15.65 29.92 3.60
N ALA A 108 16.00 29.08 2.61
CA ALA A 108 15.68 27.65 2.67
C ALA A 108 16.36 26.91 3.83
N LYS A 109 17.57 27.35 4.24
CA LYS A 109 18.26 26.77 5.40
C LYS A 109 17.58 27.20 6.70
N LEU A 110 17.30 28.49 6.82
CA LEU A 110 16.56 29.05 7.97
C LEU A 110 15.19 28.37 8.14
N LEU A 111 14.47 28.09 7.04
CA LEU A 111 13.19 27.40 7.08
C LEU A 111 13.31 25.97 7.61
N VAL A 112 14.38 25.26 7.23
CA VAL A 112 14.64 23.88 7.67
C VAL A 112 15.09 23.85 9.13
N GLU A 113 15.97 24.76 9.55
CA GLU A 113 16.46 24.87 10.93
C GLU A 113 15.34 25.26 11.91
N ASN A 114 14.48 26.19 11.49
CA ASN A 114 13.34 26.64 12.31
C ASN A 114 12.10 25.75 12.17
N TRP A 115 12.19 24.65 11.40
CA TRP A 115 11.07 23.74 11.23
C TRP A 115 10.77 23.06 12.56
N LYS A 116 9.55 23.28 13.06
CA LYS A 116 9.02 22.57 14.22
C LYS A 116 7.93 21.63 13.77
N LYS A 117 7.95 20.40 14.27
CA LYS A 117 6.81 19.49 14.13
C LYS A 117 5.59 20.19 14.72
N LYS A 118 4.50 20.28 13.95
CA LYS A 118 3.22 20.73 14.50
C LYS A 118 2.79 19.73 15.56
N GLU A 119 3.00 20.10 16.82
CA GLU A 119 2.35 19.47 17.95
C GLU A 119 0.87 19.79 17.81
N TYR A 120 0.09 18.79 17.42
CA TYR A 120 -1.34 18.84 17.67
C TYR A 120 -1.46 18.82 19.19
N ASN A 121 -1.65 20.01 19.78
CA ASN A 121 -2.31 20.09 21.07
C ASN A 121 -3.58 19.29 20.88
N THR A 122 -3.62 18.11 21.50
CA THR A 122 -4.84 17.34 21.63
C THR A 122 -5.68 18.16 22.58
N GLN A 123 -6.23 19.27 22.07
CA GLN A 123 -7.34 19.93 22.72
C GLN A 123 -8.35 18.80 22.89
N PRO A 124 -8.82 18.49 24.11
CA PRO A 124 -9.93 17.57 24.26
C PRO A 124 -11.05 18.20 23.44
N SER A 125 -11.28 17.67 22.24
CA SER A 125 -12.28 18.21 21.35
C SER A 125 -13.58 18.16 22.14
N CYS A 126 -14.23 19.31 22.29
CA CYS A 126 -15.55 19.47 22.88
C CYS A 126 -16.66 18.66 22.17
N ILE A 127 -16.28 17.86 21.15
CA ILE A 127 -17.06 16.76 20.61
C ILE A 127 -16.56 15.44 21.22
N THR A 128 -16.72 15.29 22.53
CA THR A 128 -17.24 14.01 23.01
C THR A 128 -18.75 14.08 22.83
N SER A 129 -19.23 13.90 21.59
CA SER A 129 -20.51 13.22 21.49
C SER A 129 -20.31 11.89 22.24
N PRO A 130 -21.18 11.50 23.18
CA PRO A 130 -21.16 10.18 23.75
C PRO A 130 -21.57 9.19 22.65
N HIS A 131 -20.70 9.00 21.66
CA HIS A 131 -20.73 7.80 20.86
C HIS A 131 -20.19 6.70 21.75
N PRO A 132 -21.01 5.67 22.06
CA PRO A 132 -20.54 4.54 22.84
C PRO A 132 -19.34 3.95 22.10
N LYS A 133 -18.15 4.11 22.69
CA LYS A 133 -16.92 3.44 22.27
C LYS A 133 -17.10 1.97 22.61
N LYS A 134 -17.77 1.28 21.68
CA LYS A 134 -18.15 -0.13 21.56
C LYS A 134 -19.58 -0.12 21.02
N SER A 135 -19.74 -0.18 19.70
CA SER A 135 -21.03 -0.59 19.13
C SER A 135 -21.37 -1.97 19.70
N ALA A 136 -22.64 -2.23 19.99
CA ALA A 136 -23.10 -3.49 20.57
C ALA A 136 -22.56 -4.73 19.81
N THR A 137 -22.32 -4.57 18.50
CA THR A 137 -21.68 -5.57 17.63
C THR A 137 -20.27 -5.98 18.10
N SER A 138 -19.45 -5.04 18.59
CA SER A 138 -18.08 -5.33 19.05
C SER A 138 -18.06 -6.09 20.38
N GLN A 139 -19.02 -5.82 21.27
CA GLN A 139 -19.19 -6.55 22.53
C GLN A 139 -19.75 -7.96 22.28
N MET A 140 -20.69 -8.10 21.34
CA MET A 140 -21.21 -9.39 20.90
C MET A 140 -20.11 -10.27 20.30
N THR A 141 -19.21 -9.70 19.48
CA THR A 141 -18.07 -10.45 18.94
C THR A 141 -17.04 -10.83 20.01
N GLU A 142 -16.74 -9.95 20.97
CA GLU A 142 -15.84 -10.28 22.08
C GLU A 142 -16.43 -11.40 22.98
N ASN A 143 -17.74 -11.35 23.24
CA ASN A 143 -18.43 -12.37 24.02
C ASN A 143 -18.49 -13.72 23.29
N LEU A 144 -18.77 -13.72 21.98
CA LEU A 144 -18.74 -14.95 21.16
C LEU A 144 -17.32 -15.52 21.05
N ILE A 145 -16.28 -14.68 20.95
CA ILE A 145 -14.88 -15.12 20.94
C ILE A 145 -14.50 -15.72 22.29
N ALA A 146 -14.92 -15.10 23.41
CA ALA A 146 -14.69 -15.62 24.76
C ALA A 146 -15.45 -16.94 25.03
N GLU A 147 -16.68 -17.06 24.51
CA GLU A 147 -17.48 -18.28 24.62
C GLU A 147 -16.90 -19.42 23.76
N CYS A 148 -16.44 -19.12 22.54
CA CYS A 148 -15.68 -20.08 21.72
C CYS A 148 -14.39 -20.53 22.42
N GLN A 149 -13.67 -19.64 23.10
CA GLN A 149 -12.45 -19.99 23.85
C GLN A 149 -12.72 -20.87 25.08
N LYS A 150 -13.96 -20.98 25.56
CA LYS A 150 -14.34 -21.91 26.63
C LYS A 150 -14.41 -23.36 26.15
N TYR A 151 -14.77 -23.58 24.89
CA TYR A 151 -14.94 -24.92 24.31
C TYR A 151 -13.73 -25.43 23.52
N TYR A 152 -12.82 -24.56 23.10
CA TYR A 152 -11.60 -24.93 22.38
C TYR A 152 -10.35 -24.68 23.24
N PRO A 153 -9.54 -25.71 23.55
CA PRO A 153 -8.30 -25.51 24.31
C PRO A 153 -7.30 -24.65 23.53
N LYS A 154 -6.52 -23.83 24.25
CA LYS A 154 -5.44 -23.03 23.67
C LYS A 154 -4.44 -23.96 22.97
N ARG A 155 -3.94 -23.53 21.81
CA ARG A 155 -3.09 -24.35 20.92
C ARG A 155 -1.82 -24.91 21.58
N ASP A 156 -1.42 -24.35 22.72
CA ASP A 156 -0.23 -24.71 23.46
C ASP A 156 -0.46 -25.82 24.52
N GLU A 157 -1.71 -26.21 24.78
CA GLU A 157 -2.08 -27.21 25.81
C GLU A 157 -2.42 -28.59 25.23
N VAL A 158 -2.40 -28.77 23.91
CA VAL A 158 -2.64 -30.09 23.30
C VAL A 158 -1.34 -30.91 23.35
N PRO A 159 -1.27 -32.03 24.09
CA PRO A 159 -0.12 -32.91 24.02
C PRO A 159 0.06 -33.36 22.58
N ARG A 160 1.27 -33.24 22.01
CA ARG A 160 1.58 -33.87 20.71
C ARG A 160 1.38 -35.38 20.84
N SER A 161 0.22 -35.85 20.43
CA SER A 161 0.03 -37.26 20.11
C SER A 161 0.92 -37.57 18.91
N ASN A 162 1.97 -38.37 19.10
CA ASN A 162 2.85 -38.84 18.03
C ASN A 162 2.21 -39.90 17.12
N ASN A 163 0.89 -40.04 17.13
CA ASN A 163 0.19 -40.97 16.25
C ASN A 163 -0.53 -40.20 15.13
N PRO A 164 -0.24 -40.52 13.86
CA PRO A 164 -0.91 -39.86 12.73
C PRO A 164 -2.42 -40.15 12.77
N PRO A 165 -3.28 -39.19 12.37
CA PRO A 165 -4.72 -39.41 12.28
C PRO A 165 -5.02 -40.55 11.29
N LYS A 166 -5.86 -41.51 11.68
CA LYS A 166 -6.40 -42.52 10.75
C LYS A 166 -7.23 -41.80 9.68
N GLU A 167 -6.86 -41.98 8.41
CA GLU A 167 -7.59 -41.40 7.28
C GLU A 167 -9.05 -41.90 7.27
N PRO A 168 -10.05 -41.02 7.09
CA PRO A 168 -11.41 -41.47 6.83
C PRO A 168 -11.43 -42.11 5.43
N GLY A 169 -11.76 -43.40 5.39
CA GLY A 169 -11.82 -44.19 4.15
C GLY A 169 -12.74 -43.54 3.12
N TYR A 170 -12.17 -43.06 2.03
CA TYR A 170 -12.92 -42.68 0.84
C TYR A 170 -13.55 -43.94 0.26
N LYS A 171 -14.88 -44.02 0.25
CA LYS A 171 -15.59 -45.02 -0.54
C LYS A 171 -15.29 -44.75 -2.02
N GLN A 172 -14.51 -45.64 -2.62
CA GLN A 172 -14.30 -45.75 -4.05
C GLN A 172 -15.69 -45.77 -4.71
N LYS A 173 -16.01 -44.77 -5.54
CA LYS A 173 -17.20 -44.86 -6.39
C LYS A 173 -16.91 -45.92 -7.44
N ASP A 174 -17.65 -47.02 -7.39
CA ASP A 174 -17.59 -48.08 -8.37
C ASP A 174 -17.80 -47.50 -9.77
N ARG A 175 -16.77 -47.67 -10.60
CA ARG A 175 -16.80 -47.39 -12.03
C ARG A 175 -17.67 -48.47 -12.66
N LEU A 176 -18.92 -48.15 -12.96
CA LEU A 176 -19.78 -49.01 -13.77
C LEU A 176 -19.14 -49.21 -15.15
N SER A 177 -19.02 -50.48 -15.52
CA SER A 177 -18.68 -50.97 -16.86
C SER A 177 -19.80 -50.69 -17.86
#